data_AF-A0A9D6XXM4-F1
#
_entry.id   AF-A0A9D6XXM4-F1
#
_cell.length_a   1.000
_cell.length_b   1.000
_cell.length_c   1.000
_cell.angle_alpha   90.00
_cell.angle_beta   90.00
_cell.angle_gamma   90.00
#
_symmetry.space_group_name_H-M   'P 1'
#
loop_
_entity.id
_entity.type
_entity.pdbx_description
1 polymer ?
#
loop_
_entity_poly.entity_id
_entity_poly.type
_entity_poly.pdbx_seq_one_letter_code
_entity_poly.pdbx_strand_id
1 'polypeptide(L)'
;IYGMSVFGLASQLGIERAAAQQYMDRYFARYPGVAEYMRVTREKAREQGYVETVFGRRLWLPEIRSSNGARRQGAERAAINAPMQGTAADLIKLAMIAVQRWLSDDAMQTKLIMQVHDELVLEVPDVEVAAVKEYLPQLMGGVAKLAVPLMIDVGVGSNWDQAH
;
A
#
# COMPACT_ATOMS: atom_id res chain seq x y z
N ILE A 1 9.69 0.48 5.12
CA ILE A 1 8.80 1.09 4.10
C ILE A 1 8.96 2.62 4.07
N TYR A 2 8.82 3.32 5.21
CA TYR A 2 8.66 4.78 5.27
C TYR A 2 9.87 5.70 4.96
N GLY A 3 10.96 5.20 4.38
CA GLY A 3 12.21 5.99 4.25
C GLY A 3 12.79 6.43 5.61
N MET A 4 12.59 5.60 6.64
CA MET A 4 13.04 5.85 8.01
C MET A 4 14.57 5.97 8.06
N SER A 5 15.06 6.95 8.83
CA SER A 5 16.49 7.12 9.06
C SER A 5 17.00 6.11 10.09
N VAL A 6 18.32 5.90 10.11
CA VAL A 6 19.02 5.10 11.13
C VAL A 6 18.68 5.57 12.54
N PHE A 7 18.55 6.89 12.73
CA PHE A 7 18.13 7.48 14.00
C PHE A 7 16.70 7.08 14.38
N GLY A 8 15.76 7.12 13.42
CA GLY A 8 14.39 6.67 13.66
C GLY A 8 14.30 5.18 13.99
N LEU A 9 15.08 4.36 13.28
CA LEU A 9 15.14 2.92 13.52
C LEU A 9 15.71 2.60 14.91
N ALA A 10 16.81 3.26 15.30
CA ALA A 10 17.42 3.11 16.62
C ALA A 10 16.43 3.45 17.74
N SER A 11 15.68 4.55 17.59
CA SER A 11 14.68 4.98 18.56
C SER A 11 13.51 4.01 18.67
N GLN A 12 13.01 3.47 17.55
CA GLN A 12 11.86 2.57 17.55
C GLN A 12 12.21 1.18 18.13
N LEU A 13 13.44 0.72 17.91
CA LEU A 13 13.92 -0.56 18.43
C LEU A 13 14.54 -0.48 19.82
N GLY A 14 14.78 0.73 20.36
CA GLY A 14 15.45 0.92 21.63
C GLY A 14 16.92 0.45 21.62
N ILE A 15 17.59 0.58 20.47
CA ILE A 15 18.98 0.11 20.28
C ILE A 15 19.93 1.27 19.99
N GLU A 16 21.24 1.02 20.12
CA GLU A 16 22.26 1.98 19.74
C GLU A 16 22.25 2.28 18.23
N ARG A 17 22.66 3.51 17.87
CA ARG A 17 22.73 3.95 16.47
C ARG A 17 23.63 3.05 15.61
N ALA A 18 24.76 2.58 16.17
CA ALA A 18 25.67 1.68 15.46
C ALA A 18 25.01 0.34 15.14
N ALA A 19 24.23 -0.22 16.08
CA ALA A 19 23.48 -1.45 15.86
C ALA A 19 22.38 -1.27 14.80
N ALA A 20 21.65 -0.15 14.83
CA ALA A 20 20.65 0.19 13.81
C ALA A 20 21.27 0.35 12.42
N GLN A 21 22.44 0.99 12.32
CA GLN A 21 23.18 1.12 11.07
C GLN A 21 23.57 -0.25 10.51
N GLN A 22 24.19 -1.10 11.34
CA GLN A 22 24.56 -2.45 10.92
C GLN A 22 23.35 -3.29 10.46
N TYR A 23 22.20 -3.10 11.11
CA TYR A 23 20.96 -3.75 10.71
C TYR A 23 20.50 -3.27 9.31
N MET A 24 20.50 -1.96 9.06
CA MET A 24 20.16 -1.41 7.74
C MET A 24 21.13 -1.87 6.66
N ASP A 25 22.43 -1.90 6.95
CA ASP A 25 23.46 -2.34 6.00
C ASP A 25 23.27 -3.81 5.63
N ARG A 26 23.02 -4.69 6.62
CA ARG A 26 22.72 -6.10 6.38
C ARG A 26 21.42 -6.29 5.60
N TYR A 27 20.39 -5.50 5.92
CA TYR A 27 19.11 -5.53 5.20
C TYR A 27 19.31 -5.18 3.72
N PHE A 28 20.03 -4.11 3.40
CA PHE A 28 20.28 -3.72 2.01
C PHE A 28 21.27 -4.63 1.27
N ALA A 29 22.23 -5.23 1.97
CA ALA A 29 23.09 -6.27 1.39
C ALA A 29 22.28 -7.51 1.00
N ARG A 30 21.27 -7.88 1.80
CA ARG A 30 20.35 -8.99 1.51
C ARG A 30 19.31 -8.64 0.44
N TYR A 31 18.83 -7.41 0.43
CA TYR A 31 17.78 -6.90 -0.46
C TYR A 31 18.26 -5.68 -1.27
N PRO A 32 19.24 -5.84 -2.18
CA PRO A 32 19.86 -4.72 -2.89
C PRO A 32 18.88 -3.95 -3.77
N GLY A 33 17.86 -4.62 -4.31
CA GLY A 33 16.81 -4.00 -5.12
C GLY A 33 16.00 -2.93 -4.36
N VAL A 34 15.87 -3.05 -3.02
CA VAL A 34 15.17 -2.05 -2.21
C VAL A 34 16.01 -0.77 -2.09
N ALA A 35 17.31 -0.91 -1.86
CA ALA A 35 18.23 0.23 -1.81
C ALA A 35 18.24 0.98 -3.16
N GLU A 36 18.29 0.22 -4.25
CA GLU A 36 18.28 0.77 -5.60
C GLU A 36 16.96 1.48 -5.91
N TYR A 37 15.81 0.85 -5.61
CA TYR A 37 14.50 1.49 -5.73
C TYR A 37 14.44 2.84 -4.99
N MET A 38 14.91 2.87 -3.73
CA MET A 38 14.91 4.10 -2.93
C MET A 38 15.81 5.19 -3.54
N ARG A 39 16.96 4.81 -4.07
CA ARG A 39 17.91 5.73 -4.73
C ARG A 39 17.31 6.31 -6.01
N VAL A 40 16.89 5.45 -6.94
CA VAL A 40 16.30 5.84 -8.23
C VAL A 40 15.04 6.69 -8.04
N THR A 41 14.19 6.35 -7.08
CA THR A 41 12.95 7.12 -6.82
C THR A 41 13.26 8.53 -6.34
N ARG A 42 14.27 8.72 -5.47
CA ARG A 42 14.70 10.06 -5.05
C ARG A 42 15.28 10.88 -6.20
N GLU A 43 16.08 10.24 -7.06
CA GLU A 43 16.69 10.89 -8.23
C GLU A 43 15.60 11.35 -9.21
N LYS A 44 14.69 10.45 -9.61
CA LYS A 44 13.55 10.79 -10.46
C LYS A 44 12.70 11.92 -9.87
N ALA A 45 12.38 11.85 -8.57
CA ALA A 45 11.63 12.89 -7.88
C ALA A 45 12.34 14.25 -7.95
N ARG A 46 13.67 14.29 -7.79
CA ARG A 46 14.47 15.50 -7.93
C ARG A 46 14.50 16.01 -9.37
N GLU A 47 14.53 15.13 -10.37
CA GLU A 47 14.58 15.50 -11.79
C GLU A 47 13.25 16.06 -12.31
N GLN A 48 12.13 15.39 -12.02
CA GLN A 48 10.83 15.75 -12.59
C GLN A 48 9.90 16.51 -11.63
N GLY A 49 10.21 16.54 -10.33
CA GLY A 49 9.43 17.26 -9.31
C GLY A 49 8.21 16.50 -8.77
N TYR A 50 7.98 15.26 -9.21
CA TYR A 50 6.91 14.40 -8.74
C TYR A 50 7.30 12.92 -8.75
N VAL A 51 6.49 12.09 -8.10
CA VAL A 51 6.55 10.61 -8.20
C VAL A 51 5.19 10.07 -8.62
N GLU A 52 5.16 8.85 -9.15
CA GLU A 52 3.94 8.24 -9.69
C GLU A 52 3.65 6.87 -9.06
N THR A 53 2.38 6.52 -8.97
CA THR A 53 1.94 5.14 -8.71
C THR A 53 2.13 4.28 -9.95
N VAL A 54 1.97 2.95 -9.81
CA VAL A 54 1.99 2.03 -10.96
C VAL A 54 0.94 2.38 -12.02
N PHE A 55 -0.16 3.01 -11.60
CA PHE A 55 -1.27 3.44 -12.47
C PHE A 55 -1.17 4.90 -12.94
N GLY A 56 -0.04 5.57 -12.68
CA GLY A 56 0.23 6.92 -13.19
C GLY A 56 -0.35 8.07 -12.35
N ARG A 57 -0.91 7.81 -11.15
CA ARG A 57 -1.30 8.90 -10.25
C ARG A 57 -0.06 9.60 -9.72
N ARG A 58 -0.03 10.94 -9.79
CA ARG A 58 1.13 11.74 -9.38
C ARG A 58 1.01 12.30 -7.98
N LEU A 59 2.13 12.36 -7.26
CA LEU A 59 2.33 13.26 -6.12
C LEU A 59 3.43 14.26 -6.44
N TRP A 60 3.08 15.54 -6.48
CA TRP A 60 4.03 16.64 -6.64
C TRP A 60 4.77 16.93 -5.35
N LEU A 61 6.08 17.16 -5.44
CA LEU A 61 6.98 17.32 -4.31
C LEU A 61 7.71 18.67 -4.42
N PRO A 62 7.05 19.80 -4.14
CA PRO A 62 7.64 21.14 -4.33
C PRO A 62 8.92 21.34 -3.52
N GLU A 63 9.03 20.69 -2.37
CA GLU A 63 10.19 20.79 -1.47
C GLU A 63 11.34 19.82 -1.82
N ILE A 64 11.25 19.05 -2.91
CA ILE A 64 12.27 18.04 -3.26
C ILE A 64 13.63 18.64 -3.61
N ARG A 65 13.66 19.92 -4.01
CA ARG A 65 14.87 20.72 -4.28
C ARG A 65 15.12 21.80 -3.24
N SER A 66 14.41 21.76 -2.11
CA SER A 66 14.51 22.79 -1.07
C SER A 66 15.96 22.92 -0.56
N SER A 67 16.43 24.15 -0.41
CA SER A 67 17.71 24.43 0.26
C SER A 67 17.63 24.09 1.76
N ASN A 68 16.42 24.10 2.34
CA ASN A 68 16.15 23.65 3.69
C ASN A 68 16.26 22.11 3.78
N GLY A 69 17.31 21.63 4.46
CA GLY A 69 17.58 20.19 4.58
C GLY A 69 16.45 19.38 5.21
N ALA A 70 15.75 19.92 6.21
CA ALA A 70 14.64 19.21 6.86
C ALA A 70 13.43 19.06 5.93
N ARG A 71 13.07 20.12 5.20
CA ARG A 71 11.97 20.07 4.20
C ARG A 71 12.31 19.12 3.06
N ARG A 72 13.54 19.20 2.55
CA ARG A 72 14.04 18.30 1.49
C ARG A 72 13.99 16.83 1.91
N GLN A 73 14.48 16.50 3.11
CA GLN A 73 14.40 15.13 3.64
C GLN A 73 12.96 14.66 3.82
N GLY A 74 12.05 15.55 4.23
CA GLY A 74 10.62 15.25 4.27
C GLY A 74 10.05 14.89 2.90
N ALA A 75 10.38 15.68 1.88
CA ALA A 75 9.98 15.41 0.50
C ALA A 75 10.59 14.11 -0.06
N GLU A 76 11.85 13.80 0.28
CA GLU A 76 12.50 12.53 -0.12
C GLU A 76 11.84 11.31 0.52
N ARG A 77 11.39 11.41 1.79
CA ARG A 77 10.60 10.36 2.43
C ARG A 77 9.24 10.19 1.73
N ALA A 78 8.57 11.29 1.44
CA ALA A 78 7.31 11.26 0.69
C ALA A 78 7.48 10.64 -0.71
N ALA A 79 8.58 10.95 -1.41
CA ALA A 79 8.91 10.39 -2.71
C ALA A 79 8.99 8.86 -2.71
N ILE A 80 9.57 8.28 -1.65
CA ILE A 80 9.72 6.82 -1.53
C ILE A 80 8.37 6.17 -1.19
N ASN A 81 7.57 6.81 -0.33
CA ASN A 81 6.35 6.23 0.22
C ASN A 81 5.16 6.34 -0.72
N ALA A 82 5.02 7.48 -1.40
CA ALA A 82 3.84 7.79 -2.20
C ALA A 82 3.57 6.81 -3.34
N PRO A 83 4.58 6.28 -4.09
CA PRO A 83 4.33 5.25 -5.09
C PRO A 83 3.72 3.99 -4.49
N MET A 84 4.23 3.51 -3.35
CA MET A 84 3.74 2.30 -2.70
C MET A 84 2.33 2.49 -2.14
N GLN A 85 2.14 3.51 -1.31
CA GLN A 85 0.85 3.78 -0.66
C GLN A 85 -0.22 4.20 -1.68
N GLY A 86 0.17 5.01 -2.67
CA GLY A 86 -0.72 5.43 -3.75
C GLY A 86 -1.14 4.25 -4.62
N THR A 87 -0.23 3.31 -4.92
CA THR A 87 -0.57 2.10 -5.67
C THR A 87 -1.54 1.22 -4.87
N ALA A 88 -1.34 1.04 -3.56
CA ALA A 88 -2.31 0.35 -2.71
C ALA A 88 -3.69 1.04 -2.74
N ALA A 89 -3.72 2.37 -2.66
CA ALA A 89 -4.94 3.16 -2.79
C ALA A 89 -5.60 3.07 -4.18
N ASP A 90 -4.82 2.82 -5.24
CA ASP A 90 -5.35 2.57 -6.58
C ASP A 90 -5.97 1.19 -6.68
N LEU A 91 -5.27 0.16 -6.17
CA LEU A 91 -5.75 -1.22 -6.15
C LEU A 91 -7.06 -1.37 -5.38
N ILE A 92 -7.16 -0.79 -4.18
CA ILE A 92 -8.39 -0.91 -3.38
C ILE A 92 -9.57 -0.23 -4.08
N LYS A 93 -9.35 0.90 -4.79
CA LYS A 93 -10.40 1.56 -5.57
C LYS A 93 -10.84 0.75 -6.78
N LEU A 94 -9.89 0.12 -7.48
CA LEU A 94 -10.20 -0.80 -8.57
C LEU A 94 -11.00 -2.01 -8.05
N ALA A 95 -10.61 -2.56 -6.89
CA ALA A 95 -11.33 -3.63 -6.20
C ALA A 95 -12.76 -3.21 -5.84
N MET A 96 -12.95 -2.04 -5.25
CA MET A 96 -14.29 -1.50 -4.94
C MET A 96 -15.18 -1.41 -6.18
N ILE A 97 -14.64 -0.91 -7.31
CA ILE A 97 -15.39 -0.81 -8.57
C ILE A 97 -15.75 -2.21 -9.09
N ALA A 98 -14.80 -3.15 -9.09
CA ALA A 98 -15.01 -4.52 -9.56
C ALA A 98 -16.06 -5.26 -8.72
N VAL A 99 -15.95 -5.16 -7.39
CA VAL A 99 -16.90 -5.76 -6.44
C VAL A 99 -18.29 -5.14 -6.61
N GLN A 100 -18.40 -3.82 -6.61
CA GLN A 100 -19.70 -3.15 -6.77
C GLN A 100 -20.36 -3.51 -8.10
N ARG A 101 -19.58 -3.60 -9.18
CA ARG A 101 -20.10 -4.03 -10.48
C ARG A 101 -20.63 -5.45 -10.43
N TRP A 102 -19.87 -6.40 -9.89
CA TRP A 102 -20.31 -7.78 -9.74
C TRP A 102 -21.61 -7.90 -8.93
N LEU A 103 -21.68 -7.25 -7.77
CA LEU A 103 -22.89 -7.22 -6.95
C LEU A 103 -24.12 -6.70 -7.72
N SER A 104 -23.91 -5.71 -8.59
CA SER A 104 -24.99 -5.10 -9.38
C SER A 104 -25.40 -5.97 -10.56
N ASP A 105 -24.42 -6.52 -11.30
CA ASP A 105 -24.63 -7.35 -12.49
C ASP A 105 -25.35 -8.69 -12.13
N ASP A 106 -25.04 -9.27 -10.96
CA ASP A 106 -25.67 -10.49 -10.45
C ASP A 106 -26.92 -10.22 -9.58
N ALA A 107 -27.34 -8.96 -9.45
CA ALA A 107 -28.49 -8.54 -8.64
C ALA A 107 -28.47 -9.03 -7.18
N MET A 108 -27.26 -9.10 -6.60
CA MET A 108 -27.01 -9.55 -5.22
C MET A 108 -27.65 -8.58 -4.21
N GLN A 109 -28.09 -9.11 -3.06
CA GLN A 109 -28.56 -8.30 -1.93
C GLN A 109 -27.41 -7.89 -0.98
N THR A 110 -26.23 -8.49 -1.13
CA THR A 110 -24.99 -8.12 -0.47
C THR A 110 -24.64 -6.64 -0.68
N LYS A 111 -24.16 -5.97 0.38
CA LYS A 111 -23.80 -4.54 0.36
C LYS A 111 -22.36 -4.34 0.78
N LEU A 112 -21.59 -3.58 -0.01
CA LEU A 112 -20.32 -3.02 0.43
C LEU A 112 -20.61 -1.81 1.34
N ILE A 113 -20.31 -1.93 2.64
CA ILE A 113 -20.69 -0.93 3.64
C ILE A 113 -19.54 -0.04 4.09
N MET A 114 -18.31 -0.55 4.09
CA MET A 114 -17.13 0.21 4.54
C MET A 114 -15.87 -0.17 3.75
N GLN A 115 -14.92 0.76 3.75
CA GLN A 115 -13.55 0.56 3.32
C GLN A 115 -12.64 1.12 4.41
N VAL A 116 -11.73 0.29 4.95
CA VAL A 116 -10.80 0.68 6.02
C VAL A 116 -9.43 0.09 5.72
N HIS A 117 -8.39 0.93 5.66
CA HIS A 117 -7.03 0.52 5.27
C HIS A 117 -6.99 -0.20 3.92
N ASP A 118 -6.76 -1.50 3.91
CA ASP A 118 -6.73 -2.43 2.78
C ASP A 118 -7.91 -3.41 2.77
N GLU A 119 -8.88 -3.22 3.66
CA GLU A 119 -10.06 -4.07 3.85
C GLU A 119 -11.33 -3.45 3.22
N LEU A 120 -12.19 -4.33 2.68
CA LEU A 120 -13.57 -4.03 2.32
C LEU A 120 -14.51 -4.81 3.24
N VAL A 121 -15.47 -4.11 3.85
CA VAL A 121 -16.47 -4.73 4.73
C VAL A 121 -17.81 -4.83 4.01
N LEU A 122 -18.39 -6.01 4.02
CA LEU A 122 -19.65 -6.31 3.36
C LEU A 122 -20.69 -6.83 4.37
N GLU A 123 -21.94 -6.41 4.20
CA GLU A 123 -23.10 -7.09 4.79
C GLU A 123 -23.64 -8.08 3.76
N VAL A 124 -23.70 -9.35 4.14
CA VAL A 124 -23.98 -10.46 3.23
C VAL A 124 -25.17 -11.27 3.78
N PRO A 125 -26.28 -11.44 3.04
CA PRO A 125 -27.32 -12.39 3.42
C PRO A 125 -26.76 -13.81 3.49
N ASP A 126 -27.21 -14.62 4.45
CA ASP A 126 -26.70 -15.99 4.67
C ASP A 126 -26.68 -16.86 3.40
N VAL A 127 -27.70 -16.69 2.54
CA VAL A 127 -27.83 -17.42 1.26
C VAL A 127 -26.77 -17.05 0.23
N GLU A 128 -26.15 -15.86 0.34
CA GLU A 128 -25.12 -15.35 -0.57
C GLU A 128 -23.69 -15.56 -0.04
N VAL A 129 -23.52 -15.93 1.24
CA VAL A 129 -22.20 -16.06 1.89
C VAL A 129 -21.26 -16.98 1.13
N ALA A 130 -21.74 -18.14 0.67
CA ALA A 130 -20.91 -19.09 -0.05
C ALA A 130 -20.35 -18.50 -1.36
N ALA A 131 -21.20 -17.82 -2.14
CA ALA A 131 -20.80 -17.15 -3.38
C ALA A 131 -19.83 -16.00 -3.10
N VAL A 132 -20.12 -15.15 -2.10
CA VAL A 132 -19.22 -14.04 -1.74
C VAL A 132 -17.84 -14.55 -1.33
N LYS A 133 -17.76 -15.60 -0.50
CA LYS A 133 -16.47 -16.18 -0.09
C LYS A 133 -15.67 -16.74 -1.27
N GLU A 134 -16.34 -17.26 -2.30
CA GLU A 134 -15.69 -17.84 -3.48
C GLU A 134 -15.20 -16.75 -4.45
N TYR A 135 -16.05 -15.78 -4.79
CA TYR A 135 -15.78 -14.82 -5.86
C TYR A 135 -15.04 -13.56 -5.40
N LEU A 136 -15.27 -13.10 -4.17
CA LEU A 136 -14.68 -11.85 -3.67
C LEU A 136 -13.14 -11.84 -3.73
N PRO A 137 -12.41 -12.89 -3.28
CA PRO A 137 -10.96 -12.93 -3.39
C PRO A 137 -10.45 -12.85 -4.83
N GLN A 138 -11.15 -13.51 -5.76
CA GLN A 138 -10.77 -13.58 -7.16
C GLN A 138 -10.94 -12.21 -7.84
N LEU A 139 -12.05 -11.52 -7.55
CA LEU A 139 -12.32 -10.19 -8.04
C LEU A 139 -11.30 -9.18 -7.52
N MET A 140 -11.08 -9.15 -6.19
CA MET A 140 -10.15 -8.21 -5.56
C MET A 140 -8.70 -8.48 -5.95
N GLY A 141 -8.27 -9.75 -5.98
CA GLY A 141 -6.92 -10.14 -6.39
C GLY A 141 -6.67 -9.99 -7.90
N GLY A 142 -7.73 -10.01 -8.70
CA GLY A 142 -7.68 -9.95 -10.16
C GLY A 142 -7.66 -8.54 -10.76
N VAL A 143 -7.77 -7.47 -9.96
CA VAL A 143 -7.88 -6.10 -10.48
C VAL A 143 -6.62 -5.55 -11.14
N ALA A 144 -5.48 -6.20 -10.93
CA ALA A 144 -4.21 -5.78 -11.52
C ALA A 144 -3.28 -6.98 -11.75
N LYS A 145 -2.52 -6.93 -12.84
CA LYS A 145 -1.44 -7.88 -13.10
C LYS A 145 -0.14 -7.33 -12.53
N LEU A 146 0.29 -7.87 -11.40
CA LEU A 146 1.55 -7.54 -10.74
C LEU A 146 2.53 -8.72 -10.83
N ALA A 147 3.82 -8.45 -10.65
CA ALA A 147 4.85 -9.50 -10.64
C ALA A 147 4.70 -10.45 -9.43
N VAL A 148 4.10 -9.95 -8.34
CA VAL A 148 3.75 -10.71 -7.14
C VAL A 148 2.21 -10.71 -7.03
N PRO A 149 1.55 -11.86 -6.85
CA PRO A 149 0.10 -11.93 -6.79
C PRO A 149 -0.45 -11.20 -5.55
N LEU A 150 -1.62 -10.60 -5.70
CA LEU A 150 -2.39 -10.04 -4.58
C LEU A 150 -3.13 -11.17 -3.88
N MET A 151 -2.88 -11.31 -2.58
CA MET A 151 -3.57 -12.27 -1.72
C MET A 151 -4.70 -11.56 -1.00
N ILE A 152 -5.86 -12.21 -0.94
CA ILE A 152 -7.07 -11.66 -0.29
C ILE A 152 -7.57 -12.72 0.70
N ASP A 153 -7.57 -12.36 1.97
CA ASP A 153 -8.13 -13.18 3.04
C ASP A 153 -9.59 -12.77 3.29
N VAL A 154 -10.44 -13.75 3.61
CA VAL A 154 -11.88 -13.52 3.85
C VAL A 154 -12.29 -14.17 5.16
N GLY A 155 -12.68 -13.34 6.13
CA GLY A 155 -13.36 -13.78 7.35
C GLY A 155 -14.86 -13.48 7.28
N VAL A 156 -15.63 -14.22 8.09
CA VAL A 156 -17.09 -14.09 8.19
C VAL A 156 -17.46 -14.21 9.66
N GLY A 157 -18.26 -13.27 10.15
CA GLY A 157 -18.67 -13.22 11.55
C GLY A 157 -19.97 -12.45 11.72
N SER A 158 -20.54 -12.52 12.92
CA SER A 158 -21.80 -11.81 13.24
C SER A 158 -21.59 -10.32 13.51
N ASN A 159 -20.34 -9.90 13.62
CA ASN A 159 -19.90 -8.52 13.78
C ASN A 159 -18.48 -8.40 13.19
N TRP A 160 -18.00 -7.16 13.08
CA TRP A 160 -16.71 -6.87 12.45
C TRP A 160 -15.53 -7.56 13.15
N ASP A 161 -15.50 -7.61 14.49
CA ASP A 161 -14.43 -8.24 15.27
C ASP A 161 -14.31 -9.75 15.03
N GLN A 162 -15.43 -10.43 14.76
CA GLN A 162 -15.42 -11.86 14.41
C GLN A 162 -15.07 -12.13 12.93
N ALA A 163 -15.26 -11.13 12.07
CA ALA A 163 -15.01 -11.25 10.63
C ALA A 163 -13.59 -10.81 10.23
N HIS A 164 -12.95 -10.00 11.08
CA HIS A 164 -11.55 -9.58 10.95
C HIS A 164 -10.60 -10.69 11.42
#